data_AF-A0A811ZES2-F1
#
_entry.id   AF-A0A811ZES2-F1
#
_cell.length_a   1.000
_cell.length_b   1.000
_cell.length_c   1.000
_cell.angle_alpha   90.00
_cell.angle_beta   90.00
_cell.angle_gamma   90.00
#
_symmetry.space_group_name_H-M   'P 1'
#
loop_
_entity.id
_entity.type
_entity.pdbx_description
1 polymer ?
#
loop_
_entity_poly.entity_id
_entity_poly.type
_entity_poly.pdbx_seq_one_letter_code
_entity_poly.pdbx_strand_id
1 'polypeptide(L)'
;MTTLCVPSFQILWTITMGNKGGFILPVLLLILAALCHSGHSLTCYSCPESEYTCNHTISCGINLDACLFIKADPLRYYYQCWRKEDCNYQYISNSFQIKKLEYYCCQKDLCNGSAGTSASRKMALLVTPLLAVAWTLYL
;
A
#
# COMPACT_ATOMS: atom_id res chain seq x y z
N MET A 1 2.04 1.97 -20.85
CA MET A 1 3.39 2.10 -20.26
C MET A 1 3.68 0.84 -19.48
N THR A 2 4.86 0.28 -19.69
CA THR A 2 5.29 -1.11 -19.50
C THR A 2 5.25 -1.60 -18.05
N THR A 3 4.38 -2.57 -17.76
CA THR A 3 4.39 -3.43 -16.56
C THR A 3 5.55 -4.43 -16.63
N LEU A 4 6.77 -3.94 -16.42
CA LEU A 4 7.98 -4.75 -16.27
C LEU A 4 8.07 -5.32 -14.85
N CYS A 5 7.17 -6.21 -14.45
CA CYS A 5 7.48 -7.21 -13.42
C CYS A 5 6.48 -8.36 -13.37
N VAL A 6 6.31 -9.03 -14.51
CA VAL A 6 5.82 -10.41 -14.49
C VAL A 6 6.84 -11.20 -15.30
N PRO A 7 7.72 -12.00 -14.68
CA PRO A 7 8.30 -13.08 -15.45
C PRO A 7 7.12 -14.00 -15.77
N SER A 8 6.59 -13.91 -16.98
CA SER A 8 5.59 -14.87 -17.46
C SER A 8 6.16 -16.25 -17.19
N PHE A 9 5.37 -17.15 -16.60
CA PHE A 9 5.78 -18.51 -16.23
C PHE A 9 6.50 -19.25 -17.39
N GLN A 10 6.15 -18.89 -18.63
CA GLN A 10 6.78 -19.32 -19.88
C GLN A 10 8.25 -18.92 -20.04
N ILE A 11 8.65 -17.72 -19.59
CA ILE A 11 10.02 -17.20 -19.69
C ILE A 11 10.92 -17.95 -18.70
N LEU A 12 10.41 -18.32 -17.52
CA LEU A 12 11.18 -19.06 -16.51
C LEU A 12 11.53 -20.49 -16.98
N TRP A 13 10.64 -21.14 -17.74
CA TRP A 13 10.83 -22.51 -18.24
C TRP A 13 11.87 -22.62 -19.36
N THR A 14 12.08 -21.55 -20.15
CA THR A 14 13.05 -21.55 -21.25
C THR A 14 14.50 -21.35 -20.76
N ILE A 15 14.72 -20.69 -19.62
CA ILE A 15 16.06 -20.44 -19.06
C ILE A 15 16.65 -21.68 -18.36
N THR A 16 15.79 -22.58 -17.86
CA THR A 16 16.20 -23.77 -17.09
C THR A 16 16.65 -24.95 -17.95
N MET A 17 16.27 -25.00 -19.24
CA MET A 17 16.60 -26.15 -20.11
C MET A 17 17.92 -26.03 -20.88
N GLY A 18 18.56 -24.85 -20.89
CA GLY A 18 19.71 -24.58 -21.77
C GLY A 18 21.09 -24.50 -21.11
N ASN A 19 21.19 -24.40 -19.78
CA ASN A 19 22.45 -24.01 -19.14
C ASN A 19 23.12 -25.15 -18.34
N LYS A 20 24.23 -25.67 -18.85
CA LYS A 20 25.09 -26.65 -18.15
C LYS A 20 26.09 -26.02 -17.16
N GLY A 21 26.03 -24.71 -16.89
CA GLY A 21 26.97 -24.05 -15.99
C GLY A 21 26.42 -22.83 -15.26
N GLY A 22 26.31 -22.93 -13.93
CA GLY A 22 26.27 -21.79 -13.03
C GLY A 22 24.89 -21.42 -12.48
N PHE A 23 24.67 -21.73 -11.20
CA PHE A 23 23.50 -21.34 -10.41
C PHE A 23 23.39 -19.81 -10.15
N ILE A 24 24.35 -19.01 -10.62
CA ILE A 24 24.40 -17.57 -10.36
C ILE A 24 23.27 -16.82 -11.06
N LEU A 25 22.98 -17.15 -12.33
CA LEU A 25 21.93 -16.51 -13.12
C LEU A 25 20.52 -16.71 -12.51
N PRO A 26 20.09 -17.95 -12.16
CA PRO A 26 18.78 -18.14 -11.53
C PRO A 26 18.70 -17.51 -10.13
N VAL A 27 19.79 -17.49 -9.35
CA VAL A 27 19.82 -16.83 -8.03
C VAL A 27 19.67 -15.31 -8.17
N LEU A 28 20.37 -14.69 -9.12
CA LEU A 28 20.25 -13.25 -9.39
C LEU A 28 18.82 -12.89 -9.84
N LEU A 29 18.21 -13.71 -10.70
CA LEU A 29 16.83 -13.51 -11.14
C LEU A 29 15.82 -13.65 -10.00
N LEU A 30 16.04 -14.59 -9.08
CA LEU A 30 15.22 -14.75 -7.87
C LEU A 30 15.33 -13.53 -6.94
N ILE A 31 16.54 -12.98 -6.77
CA ILE A 31 16.76 -11.75 -6.00
C ILE A 31 15.99 -10.59 -6.67
N LEU A 32 16.14 -10.38 -7.97
CA LEU A 32 15.43 -9.32 -8.70
C LEU A 32 13.90 -9.46 -8.61
N ALA A 33 13.38 -10.69 -8.68
CA ALA A 33 11.95 -10.96 -8.51
C ALA A 33 11.48 -10.67 -7.08
N ALA A 34 12.29 -10.97 -6.06
CA ALA A 34 11.97 -10.67 -4.65
C ALA A 34 12.02 -9.16 -4.34
N LEU A 35 12.84 -8.38 -5.06
CA LEU A 35 12.85 -6.92 -4.97
C LEU A 35 11.67 -6.25 -5.70
N CYS A 36 10.93 -6.98 -6.54
CA CYS A 36 9.69 -6.46 -7.11
C CYS A 36 8.60 -6.45 -6.04
N HIS A 37 8.55 -5.36 -5.28
CA HIS A 37 7.33 -4.92 -4.63
C HIS A 37 6.26 -4.81 -5.72
N SER A 38 5.28 -5.70 -5.69
CA SER A 38 4.03 -5.52 -6.40
C SER A 38 3.47 -4.18 -5.95
N GLY A 39 3.64 -3.15 -6.79
CA GLY A 39 3.08 -1.82 -6.57
C GLY A 39 1.57 -1.91 -6.66
N HIS A 40 0.92 -2.36 -5.59
CA HIS A 40 -0.51 -2.25 -5.44
C HIS A 40 -0.83 -0.76 -5.36
N SER A 41 -1.60 -0.29 -6.33
CA SER A 41 -2.10 1.07 -6.34
C SER A 41 -3.11 1.23 -5.20
N LEU A 42 -2.79 2.10 -4.23
CA LEU A 42 -3.62 2.35 -3.07
C LEU A 42 -5.01 2.84 -3.52
N THR A 43 -6.08 2.32 -2.93
CA THR A 43 -7.45 2.75 -3.23
C THR A 43 -8.02 3.53 -2.05
N CYS A 44 -8.57 4.73 -2.29
CA CYS A 44 -9.11 5.59 -1.23
C CYS A 44 -10.51 6.09 -1.58
N TYR A 45 -11.26 6.52 -0.57
CA TYR A 45 -12.43 7.36 -0.81
C TYR A 45 -11.99 8.75 -1.28
N SER A 46 -12.65 9.29 -2.31
CA SER A 46 -12.34 10.62 -2.85
C SER A 46 -13.59 11.42 -3.19
N CYS A 47 -13.83 12.48 -2.42
CA CYS A 47 -14.92 13.43 -2.58
C CYS A 47 -14.41 14.86 -2.29
N PRO A 48 -14.71 15.86 -3.14
CA PRO A 48 -14.14 17.21 -3.05
C PRO A 48 -14.60 17.97 -1.80
N GLU A 49 -15.89 17.99 -1.51
CA GLU A 49 -16.46 18.54 -0.27
C GLU A 49 -17.79 17.83 -0.05
N SER A 50 -18.04 17.40 1.20
CA SER A 50 -19.25 16.66 1.53
C SER A 50 -19.72 16.99 2.95
N GLU A 51 -21.03 17.17 3.12
CA GLU A 51 -21.67 17.21 4.44
C GLU A 51 -22.01 15.81 4.97
N TYR A 52 -21.92 14.78 4.11
CA TYR A 52 -22.29 13.40 4.39
C TYR A 52 -21.13 12.42 4.12
N THR A 53 -21.37 11.12 4.33
CA THR A 53 -20.38 10.05 4.10
C THR A 53 -20.05 9.88 2.61
N CYS A 54 -18.76 9.87 2.25
CA CYS A 54 -18.29 9.64 0.89
C CYS A 54 -18.28 8.14 0.55
N ASN A 55 -18.93 7.75 -0.56
CA ASN A 55 -18.93 6.37 -1.07
C ASN A 55 -18.14 6.21 -2.38
N HIS A 56 -17.60 7.31 -2.92
CA HIS A 56 -16.85 7.29 -4.19
C HIS A 56 -15.41 6.85 -3.94
N THR A 57 -14.96 5.83 -4.66
CA THR A 57 -13.61 5.25 -4.51
C THR A 57 -12.78 5.47 -5.76
N ILE A 58 -11.49 5.73 -5.58
CA ILE A 58 -10.54 5.91 -6.68
C ILE A 58 -9.24 5.16 -6.38
N SER A 59 -8.57 4.70 -7.43
CA SER A 59 -7.18 4.26 -7.34
C SER A 59 -6.26 5.47 -7.38
N CYS A 60 -5.37 5.58 -6.40
CA CYS A 60 -4.46 6.70 -6.25
C CYS A 60 -3.34 6.67 -7.30
N GLY A 61 -2.81 7.85 -7.64
CA GLY A 61 -1.67 7.96 -8.54
C GLY A 61 -0.37 7.43 -7.92
N ILE A 62 0.64 7.21 -8.76
CA ILE A 62 1.95 6.64 -8.37
C ILE A 62 2.61 7.39 -7.19
N ASN A 63 2.38 8.70 -7.10
CA ASN A 63 3.00 9.55 -6.08
C ASN A 63 2.13 9.74 -4.83
N LEU A 64 0.93 9.16 -4.78
CA LEU A 64 -0.05 9.32 -3.72
C LEU A 64 -0.16 8.01 -2.92
N ASP A 65 0.65 7.91 -1.87
CA ASP A 65 0.85 6.71 -1.06
C ASP A 65 0.05 6.70 0.27
N ALA A 66 -0.91 7.62 0.42
CA ALA A 66 -1.80 7.69 1.58
C ALA A 66 -3.25 8.07 1.20
N CYS A 67 -4.20 7.66 2.03
CA CYS A 67 -5.55 8.22 2.06
C CYS A 67 -5.64 9.30 3.13
N LEU A 68 -6.32 10.41 2.82
CA LEU A 68 -6.57 11.53 3.73
C LEU A 68 -8.07 11.64 4.04
N PHE A 69 -8.37 11.89 5.31
CA PHE A 69 -9.67 12.32 5.81
C PHE A 69 -9.51 13.61 6.59
N ILE A 70 -10.35 14.61 6.31
CA ILE A 70 -10.41 15.88 7.04
C ILE A 70 -11.82 16.10 7.56
N LYS A 71 -11.92 16.55 8.81
CA LYS A 71 -13.12 17.10 9.41
C LYS A 71 -12.88 18.58 9.71
N ALA A 72 -13.58 19.45 9.01
CA ALA A 72 -13.45 20.90 9.11
C ALA A 72 -14.60 21.54 9.91
N ASP A 73 -14.36 22.76 10.37
CA ASP A 73 -15.35 23.64 11.02
C ASP A 73 -15.60 24.87 10.12
N PRO A 74 -16.84 25.16 9.68
CA PRO A 74 -18.09 24.45 9.97
C PRO A 74 -18.15 23.04 9.34
N LEU A 75 -19.04 22.19 9.84
CA LEU A 75 -19.10 20.74 9.61
C LEU A 75 -19.00 20.34 8.12
N ARG A 76 -17.77 20.02 7.67
CA ARG A 76 -17.46 19.61 6.31
C ARG A 76 -16.44 18.49 6.33
N TYR A 77 -16.58 17.54 5.42
CA TYR A 77 -15.69 16.38 5.29
C TYR A 77 -14.99 16.36 3.94
N TYR A 78 -13.69 16.03 3.96
CA TYR A 78 -12.88 15.87 2.77
C TYR A 78 -12.24 14.49 2.77
N TYR A 79 -12.29 13.81 1.63
CA TYR A 79 -11.72 12.48 1.42
C TYR A 79 -10.88 12.56 0.16
N GLN A 80 -9.58 12.25 0.21
CA GLN A 80 -8.72 12.29 -0.99
C GLN A 80 -7.56 11.29 -0.91
N CYS A 81 -7.00 10.94 -2.07
CA CYS A 81 -5.64 10.42 -2.16
C CYS A 81 -4.64 11.52 -1.80
N TRP A 82 -3.58 11.17 -1.09
CA TRP A 82 -2.62 12.11 -0.52
C TRP A 82 -1.20 11.53 -0.51
N ARG A 83 -0.23 12.38 -0.22
CA ARG A 83 1.16 11.96 -0.01
C ARG A 83 1.44 11.84 1.48
N LYS A 84 2.07 10.75 1.90
CA LYS A 84 2.34 10.51 3.31
C LYS A 84 3.25 11.58 3.91
N GLU A 85 4.23 12.05 3.15
CA GLU A 85 5.12 13.16 3.53
C GLU A 85 4.38 14.48 3.78
N ASP A 86 3.31 14.71 3.03
CA ASP A 86 2.46 15.91 3.11
C ASP A 86 1.36 15.77 4.19
N CYS A 87 1.36 14.69 4.98
CA CYS A 87 0.40 14.47 6.04
C CYS A 87 0.76 15.24 7.33
N ASN A 88 0.74 16.57 7.24
CA ASN A 88 0.96 17.45 8.38
C ASN A 88 -0.04 18.61 8.36
N TYR A 89 -0.34 19.12 9.56
CA TYR A 89 -1.35 20.16 9.74
C TYR A 89 -1.10 21.42 8.89
N GLN A 90 0.13 21.93 8.85
CA GLN A 90 0.46 23.18 8.16
C GLN A 90 0.23 23.06 6.65
N TYR A 91 0.70 21.98 6.05
CA TYR A 91 0.52 21.74 4.62
C TYR A 91 -0.96 21.54 4.28
N ILE A 92 -1.68 20.70 5.02
CA ILE A 92 -3.11 20.44 4.82
C ILE A 92 -3.93 21.73 5.00
N SER A 93 -3.69 22.48 6.07
CA SER A 93 -4.38 23.75 6.33
C SER A 93 -4.19 24.74 5.18
N ASN A 94 -2.97 24.86 4.65
CA ASN A 94 -2.67 25.72 3.52
C ASN A 94 -3.25 25.21 2.19
N SER A 95 -3.21 23.90 1.92
CA SER A 95 -3.74 23.32 0.69
C SER A 95 -5.26 23.47 0.58
N PHE A 96 -5.99 23.30 1.68
CA PHE A 96 -7.45 23.39 1.71
C PHE A 96 -7.96 24.78 2.12
N GLN A 97 -7.08 25.69 2.55
CA GLN A 97 -7.45 27.01 3.09
C GLN A 97 -8.38 26.92 4.33
N ILE A 98 -8.17 25.90 5.17
CA ILE A 98 -8.99 25.62 6.36
C ILE A 98 -8.16 25.89 7.63
N LYS A 99 -8.61 26.84 8.46
CA LYS A 99 -7.89 27.21 9.69
C LYS A 99 -8.15 26.27 10.87
N LYS A 100 -9.32 25.64 10.94
CA LYS A 100 -9.70 24.75 12.04
C LYS A 100 -10.15 23.41 11.46
N LEU A 101 -9.28 22.42 11.61
CA LEU A 101 -9.48 21.08 11.05
C LEU A 101 -8.91 20.00 11.97
N GLU A 102 -9.51 18.82 11.90
CA GLU A 102 -8.96 17.55 12.34
C GLU A 102 -8.64 16.71 11.09
N TYR A 103 -7.52 15.99 11.08
CA TYR A 103 -7.13 15.17 9.94
C TYR A 103 -6.62 13.79 10.36
N TYR A 104 -6.74 12.84 9.44
CA TYR A 104 -6.22 11.48 9.59
C TYR A 104 -5.65 11.00 8.25
N CYS A 105 -4.46 10.39 8.27
CA CYS A 105 -3.90 9.71 7.10
C CYS A 105 -3.49 8.27 7.39
N CYS A 106 -3.65 7.42 6.38
CA CYS A 106 -3.37 5.99 6.46
C CYS A 106 -2.98 5.42 5.09
N GLN A 107 -2.38 4.24 5.03
CA GLN A 107 -1.79 3.66 3.80
C GLN A 107 -2.38 2.27 3.49
N LYS A 108 -3.67 2.09 3.76
CA LYS A 108 -4.41 0.86 3.47
C LYS A 108 -5.61 1.19 2.62
N ASP A 109 -6.05 0.25 1.79
CA ASP A 109 -7.22 0.49 0.95
C ASP A 109 -8.44 0.89 1.79
N LEU A 110 -9.12 1.95 1.35
CA LEU A 110 -10.37 2.49 1.90
C LEU A 110 -10.29 2.88 3.38
N CYS A 111 -9.08 3.10 3.91
CA CYS A 111 -8.87 3.36 5.33
C CYS A 111 -9.33 4.75 5.79
N ASN A 112 -9.60 5.67 4.86
CA ASN A 112 -10.14 7.00 5.12
C ASN A 112 -11.68 7.03 5.17
N GLY A 113 -12.34 5.87 5.26
CA GLY A 113 -13.77 5.81 5.59
C GLY A 113 -14.05 6.48 6.94
N SER A 114 -15.29 6.96 7.14
CA SER A 114 -15.71 7.52 8.43
C SER A 114 -15.43 6.52 9.56
N ALA A 115 -15.07 7.03 10.74
CA ALA A 115 -14.49 6.31 11.88
C ALA A 115 -15.40 5.26 12.56
N GLY A 116 -16.20 4.52 11.80
CA GLY A 116 -16.88 3.29 12.22
C GLY A 116 -16.06 2.01 12.01
N THR A 117 -14.92 2.06 11.31
CA THR A 117 -14.16 0.84 10.94
C THR A 117 -12.64 0.95 11.01
N SER A 118 -12.07 2.05 11.52
CA SER A 118 -10.61 2.17 11.71
C SER A 118 -10.16 1.40 12.96
N ALA A 119 -10.23 0.07 12.89
CA ALA A 119 -9.46 -0.80 13.75
C ALA A 119 -7.98 -0.47 13.53
N SER A 120 -7.46 0.42 14.38
CA SER A 120 -6.04 0.64 14.59
C SER A 120 -5.42 -0.71 14.93
N ARG A 121 -4.95 -1.42 13.91
CA ARG A 121 -4.24 -2.69 14.03
C ARG A 121 -2.84 -2.39 14.58
N LYS A 122 -2.77 -1.96 15.83
CA LYS A 122 -1.68 -2.32 16.72
C LYS A 122 -1.91 -3.80 17.04
N MET A 123 -0.86 -4.62 16.98
CA MET A 123 -0.87 -6.11 16.99
C MET A 123 -0.79 -6.74 15.59
N ALA A 124 0.31 -6.45 14.88
CA ALA A 124 0.93 -7.41 13.97
C ALA A 124 2.37 -7.61 14.46
N LEU A 125 2.51 -8.34 15.57
CA LEU A 125 3.82 -8.81 16.02
C LEU A 125 3.72 -10.32 16.28
N LEU A 126 4.38 -11.05 15.39
CA LEU A 126 5.04 -12.34 15.61
C LEU A 126 4.13 -13.56 15.82
N VAL A 127 3.73 -14.19 14.72
CA VAL A 127 3.74 -15.66 14.65
C VAL A 127 4.54 -16.06 13.41
N THR A 128 5.85 -16.04 13.58
CA THR A 128 6.81 -16.66 12.66
C THR A 128 6.51 -18.17 12.62
N PRO A 129 6.38 -18.80 11.44
CA PRO A 129 6.12 -20.24 11.39
C PRO A 129 7.37 -21.00 11.85
N LEU A 130 7.27 -21.68 12.99
CA LEU A 130 8.19 -22.76 13.38
C LEU A 130 7.98 -23.94 12.42
N LEU A 131 8.59 -23.89 11.25
CA LEU A 131 8.71 -25.01 10.32
C LEU A 131 10.18 -25.26 10.03
N ALA A 132 10.93 -25.73 11.03
CA ALA A 132 12.29 -26.23 10.81
C ALA A 132 12.84 -27.13 11.95
N VAL A 133 12.03 -27.82 12.75
CA VAL A 133 12.56 -28.83 13.69
C VAL A 133 11.59 -30.01 13.82
N ALA A 134 11.46 -30.81 12.77
CA ALA A 134 10.87 -32.15 12.87
C ALA A 134 11.60 -33.20 12.00
N TRP A 135 12.73 -32.85 11.37
CA TRP A 135 13.53 -33.79 10.57
C TRP A 135 14.86 -34.22 11.20
N THR A 136 15.08 -33.91 12.47
CA THR A 136 16.27 -34.37 13.20
C THR A 136 15.98 -35.33 14.35
N LEU A 137 14.76 -35.89 14.43
CA LEU A 137 14.38 -36.87 15.46
C LEU A 137 13.86 -38.21 14.91
N TYR A 138 14.03 -38.49 13.62
CA TYR A 138 13.78 -39.84 13.09
C TYR A 138 14.87 -40.23 12.07
N LEU A 139 16.12 -40.20 12.55
CA LEU A 139 17.23 -40.98 12.03
C LEU A 139 17.83 -41.71 13.24
#